data_AF-A0A2V6NN05-F1
#
_entry.id   AF-A0A2V6NN05-F1
#
_cell.length_a   1.000
_cell.length_b   1.000
_cell.length_c   1.000
_cell.angle_alpha   90.00
_cell.angle_beta   90.00
_cell.angle_gamma   90.00
#
_symmetry.space_group_name_H-M   'P 1'
#
loop_
_entity.id
_entity.type
_entity.pdbx_description
1 polymer ?
#
loop_
_entity_poly.entity_id
_entity_poly.type
_entity_poly.pdbx_seq_one_letter_code
_entity_poly.pdbx_strand_id
1 'polypeptide(L)'
;MDAILKPALALEDVTQLCPSFNLSVVLAGRSPTTHYELLKSPRLGELLGEARHRYDYVLLDTPPVVVVPDCRVIEKWVDGFLLVVAARKTPRKLLEEALTVMDPAKILGLVFNGEDRPLSLYYGGAEYYGEADGRLASGAGIARWLQWAKRGGDALRRQRSRRGP
;
A
#
# COMPACT_ATOMS: atom_id res chain seq x y z
N MET A 1 10.36 1.73 -16.61
CA MET A 1 10.09 2.91 -17.46
C MET A 1 10.29 2.66 -18.94
N ASP A 2 11.33 1.92 -19.35
CA ASP A 2 11.59 1.66 -20.77
C ASP A 2 10.39 1.04 -21.52
N ALA A 3 9.68 0.07 -20.94
CA ALA A 3 8.48 -0.51 -21.57
C ALA A 3 7.29 0.45 -21.69
N ILE A 4 7.23 1.49 -20.85
CA ILE A 4 6.21 2.55 -20.94
C ILE A 4 6.58 3.52 -22.07
N LEU A 5 7.88 3.83 -22.19
CA LEU A 5 8.42 4.78 -23.17
C LEU A 5 8.61 4.19 -24.58
N LYS A 6 8.77 2.87 -24.68
CA LYS A 6 9.01 2.14 -25.92
C LYS A 6 7.89 1.12 -26.13
N PRO A 7 6.79 1.48 -26.83
CA PRO A 7 5.64 0.59 -27.03
C PRO A 7 5.97 -0.74 -27.70
N ALA A 8 7.09 -0.82 -28.43
CA ALA A 8 7.57 -2.04 -29.05
C ALA A 8 8.09 -3.10 -28.05
N LEU A 9 8.40 -2.72 -26.81
CA LEU A 9 8.82 -3.65 -25.76
C LEU A 9 7.61 -4.22 -25.04
N ALA A 10 7.52 -5.55 -24.97
CA ALA A 10 6.58 -6.29 -24.15
C ALA A 10 7.04 -6.32 -22.68
N LEU A 11 6.17 -6.76 -21.77
CA LEU A 11 6.52 -6.88 -20.35
C LEU A 11 7.71 -7.83 -20.13
N GLU A 12 7.76 -8.94 -20.86
CA GLU A 12 8.87 -9.91 -20.77
C GLU A 12 10.22 -9.34 -21.17
N ASP A 13 10.26 -8.43 -22.15
CA ASP A 13 11.51 -7.82 -22.62
C ASP A 13 12.20 -6.97 -21.53
N VAL A 14 11.42 -6.53 -20.53
CA VAL A 14 11.91 -5.70 -19.42
C VAL A 14 11.85 -6.40 -18.07
N THR A 15 11.47 -7.67 -18.05
CA THR A 15 11.35 -8.47 -16.83
C THR A 15 12.63 -9.29 -16.60
N GLN A 16 13.15 -9.23 -15.38
CA GLN A 16 14.26 -10.07 -14.93
C GLN A 16 13.73 -11.16 -14.00
N LEU A 17 13.95 -12.42 -14.38
CA LEU A 17 13.57 -13.56 -13.55
C LEU A 17 14.61 -13.79 -12.45
N CYS A 18 14.15 -14.01 -11.23
CA CYS A 18 14.92 -14.46 -10.07
C CYS A 18 14.44 -15.87 -9.68
N PRO A 19 14.99 -16.94 -10.31
CA PRO A 19 14.43 -18.30 -10.22
C PRO A 19 14.37 -18.85 -8.80
N SER A 20 15.35 -18.53 -7.96
CA SER A 20 15.43 -18.99 -6.57
C SER A 20 14.30 -18.48 -5.67
N PHE A 21 13.55 -17.47 -6.12
CA PHE A 21 12.51 -16.81 -5.32
C PHE A 21 11.13 -16.86 -5.98
N ASN A 22 10.98 -17.56 -7.12
CA ASN A 22 9.77 -17.48 -7.96
C ASN A 22 9.31 -16.02 -8.17
N LEU A 23 10.27 -15.14 -8.41
CA LEU A 23 10.08 -13.69 -8.43
C LEU A 23 10.54 -13.14 -9.78
N SER A 24 9.71 -12.30 -10.37
CA SER A 24 10.04 -11.51 -11.55
C SER A 24 10.12 -10.04 -11.15
N VAL A 25 11.15 -9.34 -11.61
CA VAL A 25 11.40 -7.94 -11.26
C VAL A 25 11.47 -7.09 -12.52
N VAL A 26 10.68 -6.02 -12.56
CA VAL A 26 10.83 -4.95 -13.54
C VAL A 26 11.48 -3.77 -12.84
N LEU A 27 12.68 -3.40 -13.29
CA LEU A 27 13.41 -2.27 -12.72
C LEU A 27 12.81 -0.94 -13.18
N ALA A 28 12.97 0.10 -12.37
CA ALA A 28 12.52 1.45 -12.71
C ALA A 28 13.08 1.92 -14.08
N GLY A 29 14.31 1.52 -14.42
CA GLY A 29 15.00 1.94 -15.64
C GLY A 29 15.52 3.38 -15.52
N ARG A 30 15.99 3.95 -16.64
CA ARG A 30 16.42 5.36 -16.68
C ARG A 30 15.26 6.21 -17.19
N SER A 31 14.90 7.27 -16.48
CA SER A 31 13.80 8.16 -16.89
C SER A 31 14.33 9.48 -17.42
N PRO A 32 14.17 9.78 -18.73
CA PRO A 32 14.40 11.11 -19.28
C PRO A 32 13.20 12.05 -19.07
N THR A 33 12.05 11.53 -18.63
CA THR A 33 10.78 12.27 -18.45
C THR A 33 10.34 12.31 -16.98
N THR A 34 9.44 13.24 -16.65
CA THR A 34 8.86 13.36 -15.30
C THR A 34 8.02 12.14 -14.95
N HIS A 35 8.19 11.59 -13.73
CA HIS A 35 7.50 10.39 -13.24
C HIS A 35 5.98 10.45 -13.38
N TYR A 36 5.37 11.61 -13.15
CA TYR A 36 3.93 11.82 -13.23
C TYR A 36 3.32 11.48 -14.60
N GLU A 37 4.00 11.82 -15.70
CA GLU A 37 3.53 11.53 -17.06
C GLU A 37 3.55 10.03 -17.35
N LEU A 38 4.54 9.32 -16.81
CA LEU A 38 4.66 7.88 -16.97
C LEU A 38 3.54 7.14 -16.24
N LEU A 39 3.13 7.61 -15.07
CA LEU A 39 2.01 7.04 -14.30
C LEU A 39 0.65 7.26 -14.97
N LYS A 40 0.52 8.34 -15.75
CA LYS A 40 -0.69 8.64 -16.52
C LYS A 40 -0.78 7.90 -17.84
N SER A 41 0.33 7.40 -18.36
CA SER A 41 0.40 6.74 -19.66
C SER A 41 -0.58 5.57 -19.76
N PRO A 42 -1.39 5.48 -20.83
CA PRO A 42 -2.22 4.30 -21.10
C PRO A 42 -1.40 3.00 -21.16
N ARG A 43 -0.14 3.10 -21.64
CA ARG A 43 0.79 1.98 -21.74
C ARG A 43 1.07 1.32 -20.38
N LEU A 44 1.07 2.08 -19.28
CA LEU A 44 1.18 1.50 -17.94
C LEU A 44 0.02 0.55 -17.64
N GLY A 45 -1.21 0.95 -18.02
CA GLY A 45 -2.40 0.12 -17.84
C GLY A 45 -2.33 -1.18 -18.65
N GLU A 46 -1.85 -1.11 -19.89
CA GLU A 46 -1.64 -2.30 -20.74
C GLU A 46 -0.63 -3.27 -20.12
N LEU A 47 0.53 -2.76 -19.67
CA LEU A 47 1.57 -3.57 -19.03
C LEU A 47 1.09 -4.20 -17.72
N LEU A 48 0.32 -3.48 -16.91
CA LEU A 48 -0.26 -4.03 -15.68
C LEU A 48 -1.37 -5.04 -15.98
N GLY A 49 -2.12 -4.87 -17.08
CA GLY A 49 -3.05 -5.87 -17.58
C GLY A 49 -2.34 -7.16 -17.97
N GLU A 50 -1.25 -7.05 -18.74
CA GLU A 50 -0.41 -8.21 -19.09
C GLU A 50 0.15 -8.90 -17.83
N ALA A 51 0.69 -8.11 -16.89
CA ALA A 51 1.23 -8.64 -15.63
C ALA A 51 0.16 -9.41 -14.83
N ARG A 52 -1.07 -8.87 -14.74
CA ARG A 52 -2.20 -9.53 -14.06
C ARG A 52 -2.60 -10.86 -14.69
N HIS A 53 -2.38 -11.05 -15.99
CA HIS A 53 -2.64 -12.33 -16.65
C HIS A 53 -1.53 -13.36 -16.43
N ARG A 54 -0.31 -12.91 -16.13
CA ARG A 54 0.89 -13.76 -16.04
C ARG A 54 1.28 -14.13 -14.61
N TYR A 55 0.91 -13.30 -13.64
CA TYR A 55 1.34 -13.45 -12.24
C TYR A 55 0.14 -13.47 -11.30
N ASP A 56 0.22 -14.33 -10.28
CA ASP A 56 -0.79 -14.40 -9.21
C ASP A 56 -0.83 -13.12 -8.37
N TYR A 57 0.34 -12.50 -8.18
CA TYR A 57 0.52 -11.27 -7.42
C TYR A 57 1.44 -10.31 -8.17
N VAL A 58 1.01 -9.05 -8.25
CA VAL A 58 1.79 -7.95 -8.83
C VAL A 58 2.00 -6.89 -7.75
N LEU A 59 3.24 -6.72 -7.30
CA LEU A 59 3.62 -5.71 -6.32
C LEU A 59 4.20 -4.49 -7.03
N LEU A 60 3.67 -3.31 -6.71
CA LEU A 60 4.22 -2.04 -7.17
C LEU A 60 4.89 -1.34 -6.00
N ASP A 61 6.18 -1.04 -6.14
CA ASP A 61 6.88 -0.14 -5.22
C ASP A 61 6.63 1.30 -5.64
N THR A 62 6.33 2.16 -4.66
CA THR A 62 5.86 3.52 -4.91
C THR A 62 6.57 4.51 -3.99
N PRO A 63 6.85 5.75 -4.44
CA PRO A 63 7.38 6.79 -3.58
C PRO A 63 6.49 7.06 -2.35
N PRO A 64 7.01 7.70 -1.28
CA PRO A 64 6.23 8.01 -0.09
C PRO A 64 4.97 8.85 -0.38
N VAL A 65 3.81 8.37 0.08
CA VAL A 65 2.47 8.94 -0.17
C VAL A 65 2.39 10.45 0.13
N VAL A 66 2.98 10.90 1.23
CA VAL A 66 2.87 12.29 1.71
C VAL A 66 3.70 13.26 0.86
N VAL A 67 4.81 12.78 0.31
CA VAL A 67 5.77 13.63 -0.43
C VAL A 67 5.37 13.75 -1.90
N VAL A 68 4.75 12.71 -2.46
CA VAL A 68 4.39 12.66 -3.88
C VAL A 68 2.96 12.09 -4.04
N PRO A 69 2.01 12.85 -4.62
CA PRO A 69 0.63 12.40 -4.80
C PRO A 69 0.45 11.35 -5.92
N ASP A 70 1.53 10.67 -6.33
CA ASP A 70 1.56 9.63 -7.35
C ASP A 70 0.60 8.48 -7.03
N CYS A 71 0.35 8.23 -5.74
CA CYS A 71 -0.54 7.19 -5.25
C CYS A 71 -1.97 7.31 -5.80
N ARG A 72 -2.47 8.53 -6.02
CA ARG A 72 -3.81 8.75 -6.61
C ARG A 72 -3.87 8.40 -8.09
N VAL A 73 -2.77 8.57 -8.82
CA VAL A 73 -2.74 8.27 -10.27
C VAL A 73 -2.73 6.76 -10.48
N ILE A 74 -2.01 6.02 -9.62
CA ILE A 74 -1.91 4.57 -9.70
C ILE A 74 -3.10 3.83 -9.08
N GLU A 75 -3.88 4.49 -8.23
CA GLU A 75 -5.05 3.94 -7.53
C GLU A 75 -6.04 3.24 -8.47
N LYS A 76 -6.22 3.75 -9.69
CA LYS A 76 -7.08 3.15 -10.71
C LYS A 76 -6.56 1.82 -11.26
N TRP A 77 -5.26 1.53 -11.11
CA TRP A 77 -4.61 0.35 -11.66
C TRP A 77 -4.39 -0.75 -10.61
N VAL A 78 -4.42 -0.42 -9.33
CA VAL A 78 -4.12 -1.36 -8.23
C VAL A 78 -5.39 -1.80 -7.51
N ASP A 79 -5.36 -3.00 -6.94
CA ASP A 79 -6.50 -3.52 -6.17
C ASP A 79 -6.59 -2.89 -4.79
N GLY A 80 -5.43 -2.56 -4.19
CA GLY A 80 -5.32 -1.82 -2.95
C GLY A 80 -3.86 -1.51 -2.59
N PHE A 81 -3.69 -0.86 -1.45
CA PHE A 81 -2.43 -0.39 -0.91
C PHE A 81 -2.14 -1.01 0.46
N LEU A 82 -0.88 -1.37 0.67
CA LEU A 82 -0.34 -1.72 1.97
C LEU A 82 0.59 -0.59 2.42
N LEU A 83 0.22 0.14 3.48
CA LEU A 83 1.02 1.27 3.94
C LEU A 83 2.13 0.80 4.88
N VAL A 84 3.38 1.03 4.50
CA VAL A 84 4.54 0.77 5.36
C VAL A 84 4.85 2.01 6.18
N VAL A 85 4.82 1.87 7.51
CA VAL A 85 5.06 2.94 8.48
C VAL A 85 6.34 2.61 9.25
N ALA A 86 7.34 3.49 9.20
CA ALA A 86 8.55 3.30 9.98
C ALA A 86 8.24 3.47 11.47
N ALA A 87 8.35 2.37 12.23
CA ALA A 87 8.08 2.35 13.65
C ALA A 87 8.92 3.41 14.36
N ARG A 88 8.30 4.16 15.28
CA ARG A 88 8.93 5.22 16.10
C ARG A 88 9.55 6.40 15.32
N LYS A 89 9.58 6.35 13.99
CA LYS A 89 10.18 7.38 13.12
C LYS A 89 9.12 8.21 12.41
N THR A 90 8.06 7.57 11.91
CA THR A 90 6.98 8.29 11.22
C THR A 90 6.03 8.92 12.24
N PRO A 91 5.89 10.26 12.29
CA PRO A 91 4.94 10.93 13.15
C PRO A 91 3.50 10.54 12.80
N ARG A 92 2.65 10.35 13.82
CA ARG A 92 1.23 10.03 13.65
C ARG A 92 0.50 10.98 12.69
N LYS A 93 0.85 12.27 12.73
CA LYS A 93 0.27 13.30 11.86
C LYS A 93 0.54 13.04 10.37
N LEU A 94 1.75 12.58 10.01
CA LEU A 94 2.08 12.25 8.61
C LEU A 94 1.27 11.03 8.13
N LEU A 95 1.06 10.04 9.01
CA LEU A 95 0.18 8.93 8.68
C LEU A 95 -1.27 9.40 8.49
N GLU A 96 -1.78 10.28 9.35
CA GLU A 96 -3.12 10.86 9.19
C GLU A 96 -3.25 11.62 7.86
N GLU A 97 -2.25 12.41 7.48
CA GLU A 97 -2.20 13.12 6.20
C GLU A 97 -2.16 12.15 5.00
N ALA A 98 -1.40 11.05 5.08
CA ALA A 98 -1.42 10.02 4.04
C ALA A 98 -2.81 9.38 3.89
N LEU A 99 -3.46 9.07 5.02
CA LEU A 99 -4.78 8.44 5.03
C LEU A 99 -5.90 9.37 4.53
N THR A 100 -5.72 10.70 4.57
CA THR A 100 -6.74 11.63 4.06
C THR A 100 -6.75 11.75 2.54
N VAL A 101 -5.65 11.43 1.86
CA VAL A 101 -5.53 11.58 0.39
C VAL A 101 -5.84 10.30 -0.40
N MET A 102 -5.87 9.15 0.27
CA MET A 102 -6.13 7.82 -0.30
C MET A 102 -7.60 7.40 -0.10
N ASP A 103 -8.13 6.55 -0.99
CA ASP A 103 -9.44 5.93 -0.75
C ASP A 103 -9.36 4.91 0.42
N PRO A 104 -10.11 5.11 1.52
CA PRO A 104 -10.23 4.14 2.61
C PRO A 104 -10.54 2.72 2.15
N ALA A 105 -11.32 2.57 1.07
CA ALA A 105 -11.72 1.29 0.51
C ALA A 105 -10.56 0.52 -0.13
N LYS A 106 -9.49 1.23 -0.53
CA LYS A 106 -8.30 0.67 -1.16
C LYS A 106 -7.18 0.39 -0.17
N ILE A 107 -7.29 0.79 1.10
CA ILE A 107 -6.27 0.51 2.11
C ILE A 107 -6.48 -0.90 2.66
N LEU A 108 -5.57 -1.81 2.32
CA LEU A 108 -5.60 -3.21 2.75
C LEU A 108 -5.09 -3.38 4.19
N GLY A 109 -4.18 -2.52 4.61
CA GLY A 109 -3.61 -2.56 5.96
C GLY A 109 -2.41 -1.65 6.15
N LEU A 110 -1.84 -1.75 7.35
CA LEU A 110 -0.64 -1.03 7.79
C LEU A 110 0.41 -2.03 8.25
N VAL A 111 1.66 -1.80 7.86
CA VAL A 111 2.83 -2.55 8.34
C VAL A 111 3.71 -1.58 9.12
N PHE A 112 3.85 -1.80 10.42
CA PHE A 112 4.87 -1.12 11.21
C PHE A 112 6.21 -1.86 11.01
N ASN A 113 7.17 -1.18 10.39
CA ASN A 113 8.45 -1.77 10.03
C ASN A 113 9.60 -1.10 10.80
N GLY A 114 10.62 -1.88 11.15
CA GLY A 114 11.82 -1.40 11.84
C GLY A 114 11.66 -1.19 13.34
N GLU A 115 10.80 -1.97 14.01
CA GLU A 115 10.78 -2.06 15.47
C GLU A 115 11.99 -2.86 15.94
N ASP A 116 12.85 -2.23 16.74
CA ASP A 116 14.11 -2.77 17.23
C ASP A 116 14.04 -3.22 18.70
N ARG A 117 12.89 -3.02 19.37
CA ARG A 117 12.70 -3.47 20.74
C ARG A 117 12.49 -4.97 20.83
N PRO A 118 13.13 -5.64 21.80
CA PRO A 118 12.85 -7.05 22.10
C PRO A 118 11.37 -7.28 22.41
N LEU A 119 10.82 -8.36 21.87
CA LEU A 119 9.47 -8.84 22.20
C LEU A 119 9.25 -9.04 23.71
N SER A 120 10.32 -9.28 24.48
CA SER A 120 10.25 -9.39 25.95
C SER A 120 9.80 -8.10 26.63
N LEU A 121 9.99 -6.91 26.05
CA LEU A 121 9.43 -5.66 26.57
C LEU A 121 7.92 -5.52 26.29
N TYR A 122 7.39 -6.24 25.29
CA TYR A 122 5.96 -6.27 24.98
C TYR A 122 5.19 -7.29 25.85
N TYR A 123 5.82 -8.43 26.17
CA TYR A 123 5.20 -9.48 26.99
C TYR A 123 5.58 -9.43 28.48
N GLY A 124 6.70 -8.80 28.85
CA GLY A 124 7.15 -8.63 30.24
C GLY A 124 6.36 -7.59 31.04
N GLY A 125 5.38 -6.93 30.42
CA GLY A 125 4.44 -6.02 31.08
C GLY A 125 3.25 -6.72 31.74
N ALA A 126 3.12 -8.05 31.65
CA ALA A 126 2.04 -8.80 32.30
C ALA A 126 2.10 -8.68 33.84
N GLU A 127 3.26 -8.42 34.43
CA GLU A 127 3.41 -8.15 35.87
C GLU A 127 3.01 -6.70 36.25
N TYR A 128 2.89 -5.78 35.28
CA TYR A 128 2.47 -4.38 35.50
C TYR A 128 0.96 -4.14 35.29
N TYR A 129 0.22 -5.12 34.77
CA TYR A 129 -1.25 -5.08 34.69
C TYR A 129 -1.94 -5.58 35.97
N GLY A 130 -1.21 -5.69 37.08
CA GLY A 130 -1.80 -5.93 38.41
C GLY A 130 -2.25 -4.66 39.12
N GLU A 131 -1.65 -3.50 38.82
CA GLU A 131 -1.86 -2.30 39.65
C GLU A 131 -1.44 -1.01 38.92
N ALA A 132 -2.16 -0.66 37.85
CA ALA A 132 -2.03 0.66 37.25
C ALA A 132 -3.39 1.14 36.70
N ASP A 133 -4.04 1.95 37.55
CA ASP A 133 -4.98 3.03 37.27
C ASP A 133 -5.63 3.08 35.87
N GLY A 134 -6.96 3.02 35.85
CA GLY A 134 -7.83 2.92 34.68
C GLY A 134 -7.91 4.16 33.78
N ARG A 135 -6.77 4.77 33.42
CA ARG A 135 -6.71 5.97 32.58
C ARG A 135 -5.81 5.88 31.35
N LEU A 136 -5.06 4.80 31.13
CA LEU A 136 -4.17 4.68 29.96
C LEU A 136 -4.38 3.39 29.17
N ALA A 137 -5.57 3.28 28.58
CA ALA A 137 -5.80 2.65 27.27
C ALA A 137 -7.30 2.75 27.01
N SER A 138 -7.81 3.94 26.66
CA SER A 138 -9.15 3.95 26.09
C SER A 138 -9.06 3.22 24.76
N GLY A 139 -9.72 2.05 24.69
CA GLY A 139 -9.99 1.32 23.45
C GLY A 139 -10.70 2.17 22.38
N ALA A 140 -10.94 3.46 22.64
CA ALA A 140 -11.41 4.46 21.71
C ALA A 140 -10.56 4.56 20.43
N GLY A 141 -9.23 4.37 20.49
CA GLY A 141 -8.38 4.43 19.29
C GLY A 141 -8.67 3.29 18.30
N ILE A 142 -8.65 2.05 18.82
CA ILE A 142 -8.95 0.83 18.06
C ILE A 142 -10.43 0.77 17.70
N ALA A 143 -11.34 1.16 18.60
CA ALA A 143 -12.77 1.21 18.35
C ALA A 143 -13.12 2.27 17.28
N ARG A 144 -12.47 3.44 17.28
CA ARG A 144 -12.65 4.48 16.26
C ARG A 144 -12.11 4.03 14.91
N TRP A 145 -10.99 3.30 14.89
CA TRP A 145 -10.47 2.68 13.68
C TRP A 145 -11.41 1.59 13.14
N LEU A 146 -11.87 0.67 13.99
CA LEU A 146 -12.85 -0.37 13.61
C LEU A 146 -14.17 0.23 13.11
N GLN A 147 -14.63 1.33 13.72
CA GLN A 147 -15.82 2.06 13.25
C GLN A 147 -15.57 2.75 11.90
N TRP A 148 -14.38 3.31 11.67
CA TRP A 148 -14.01 3.88 10.37
C TRP A 148 -13.87 2.81 9.28
N ALA A 149 -13.20 1.68 9.57
CA ALA A 149 -13.03 0.56 8.64
C ALA A 149 -14.36 -0.11 8.28
N LYS A 150 -15.27 -0.29 9.25
CA LYS A 150 -16.64 -0.77 9.00
C LYS A 150 -17.42 0.18 8.08
N ARG A 151 -17.33 1.49 8.30
CA ARG A 151 -17.98 2.49 7.43
C ARG A 151 -17.44 2.47 5.98
N GLY A 152 -16.14 2.22 5.80
CA GLY A 152 -15.53 2.04 4.48
C GLY A 152 -15.95 0.73 3.80
N GLY A 153 -15.98 -0.38 4.54
CA GLY A 153 -16.40 -1.70 4.03
C GLY A 153 -17.89 -1.77 3.63
N ASP A 154 -18.77 -1.05 4.34
CA ASP A 154 -20.20 -0.98 4.02
C ASP A 154 -20.49 -0.16 2.75
N ALA A 155 -19.62 0.79 2.39
CA ALA A 155 -19.70 1.52 1.12
C ALA A 155 -19.35 0.61 -0.07
N LEU A 156 -18.32 -0.24 0.08
CA LEU A 156 -17.90 -1.24 -0.91
C LEU A 156 -18.98 -2.30 -1.18
N ARG A 157 -19.69 -2.79 -0.15
CA ARG A 157 -20.80 -3.75 -0.31
C ARG A 157 -21.99 -3.15 -1.08
N ARG A 158 -22.28 -1.86 -0.87
CA ARG A 158 -23.38 -1.17 -1.57
C ARG A 158 -23.08 -0.92 -3.04
N GLN A 159 -21.83 -0.61 -3.41
CA GLN A 159 -21.44 -0.46 -4.82
C GLN A 159 -21.42 -1.81 -5.58
N ARG A 160 -21.04 -2.91 -4.92
CA ARG A 160 -21.11 -4.25 -5.53
C ARG A 160 -22.55 -4.75 -5.73
N SER A 161 -23.49 -4.44 -4.84
CA SER A 161 -24.91 -4.84 -5.01
C SER A 161 -25.66 -4.07 -6.11
N ARG A 162 -25.13 -2.91 -6.56
CA ARG A 162 -25.70 -2.12 -7.66
C ARG A 162 -25.11 -2.46 -9.02
N ARG A 163 -24.13 -3.37 -9.07
CA ARG A 163 -23.55 -3.92 -10.29
C ARG A 163 -23.65 -5.44 -10.26
N GLY A 164 -24.83 -5.96 -10.59
CA GLY A 164 -24.96 -7.31 -11.08
C GLY A 164 -26.42 -7.75 -11.25
N PRO A 165 -26.71 -8.66 -12.20
CA PRO A 165 -25.92 -9.04 -13.37
C PRO A 165 -26.05 -8.02 -14.51
#